data_AF-B4FGT6-F1
#
_entry.id   AF-B4FGT6-F1
#
_cell.length_a   1.000
_cell.length_b   1.000
_cell.length_c   1.000
_cell.angle_alpha   90.00
_cell.angle_beta   90.00
_cell.angle_gamma   90.00
#
_symmetry.space_group_name_H-M   'P 1'
#
loop_
_entity.id
_entity.type
_entity.pdbx_description
1 polymer ?
#
loop_
_entity_poly.entity_id
_entity_poly.type
_entity_poly.pdbx_seq_one_letter_code
_entity_poly.pdbx_strand_id
1 'polypeptide(L)'
;MLIHYNQTSDILYYEVLDIPLPELQALKTLKVTYHHATKDEVSVHSIRLPKNSTVGDVLNDIKTKVELSHPNAELRLLEVFYHKIYKVFAPNEKIENINDQYWTLRAEEVPDEEKNLGPFDRLIHVYHFTKDTQNQTQVQNFGEPFFMVIREDETLSSIKERIQRKLKVPDEDFSKWKFAYISLGRPDYFEDSDTVALKFQRNMYGAWEQYLGLEHPDTAPRKAHTINQNRHSFERPVKIYN
;
A
#
# COMPACT_ATOMS: atom_id res chain seq x y z
N MET A 1 -46.43 -3.15 1.57
CA MET A 1 -45.68 -2.20 0.73
C MET A 1 -44.34 -1.95 1.36
N LEU A 2 -43.27 -2.36 0.68
CA LEU A 2 -41.90 -2.04 1.09
C LEU A 2 -41.59 -0.62 0.61
N ILE A 3 -40.81 0.14 1.39
CA ILE A 3 -40.42 1.50 1.03
C ILE A 3 -38.94 1.48 0.66
N HIS A 4 -38.63 1.85 -0.59
CA HIS A 4 -37.26 2.00 -1.08
C HIS A 4 -37.14 3.37 -1.77
N TYR A 5 -36.22 4.22 -1.30
CA TYR A 5 -36.07 5.62 -1.74
C TYR A 5 -37.40 6.40 -1.85
N ASN A 6 -38.22 6.37 -0.79
CA ASN A 6 -39.53 7.05 -0.73
C ASN A 6 -40.54 6.64 -1.82
N GLN A 7 -40.31 5.51 -2.49
CA GLN A 7 -41.27 4.89 -3.40
C GLN A 7 -41.79 3.59 -2.80
N THR A 8 -43.09 3.36 -2.94
CA THR A 8 -43.74 2.12 -2.56
C THR A 8 -43.45 1.06 -3.62
N SER A 9 -42.88 -0.06 -3.21
CA SER A 9 -42.59 -1.20 -4.08
C SER A 9 -43.20 -2.47 -3.49
N ASP A 10 -43.68 -3.33 -4.39
CA ASP A 10 -44.14 -4.69 -4.08
C ASP A 10 -43.14 -5.75 -4.58
N ILE A 11 -41.95 -5.34 -5.04
CA ILE A 11 -40.89 -6.22 -5.54
C ILE A 11 -39.81 -6.38 -4.47
N LEU A 12 -39.48 -7.64 -4.13
CA LEU A 12 -38.35 -8.03 -3.28
C LEU A 12 -37.30 -8.75 -4.13
N TYR A 13 -36.07 -8.24 -4.08
CA TYR A 13 -34.91 -8.93 -4.66
C TYR A 13 -34.28 -9.82 -3.59
N TYR A 14 -33.92 -11.04 -3.95
CA TYR A 14 -33.21 -11.98 -3.09
C TYR A 14 -32.12 -12.69 -3.89
N GLU A 15 -31.14 -13.23 -3.17
CA GLU A 15 -30.08 -14.07 -3.71
C GLU A 15 -30.18 -15.45 -3.07
N VAL A 16 -30.02 -16.50 -3.87
CA VAL A 16 -29.90 -17.87 -3.37
C VAL A 16 -28.43 -18.13 -3.08
N LEU A 17 -28.11 -18.41 -1.82
CA LEU A 17 -26.74 -18.66 -1.38
C LEU A 17 -26.42 -20.14 -1.40
N ASP A 18 -25.19 -20.48 -1.76
CA ASP A 18 -24.66 -21.85 -1.71
C ASP A 18 -24.33 -22.32 -0.28
N ILE A 19 -24.32 -21.41 0.70
CA ILE A 19 -24.08 -21.69 2.12
C ILE A 19 -25.14 -20.99 3.00
N PRO A 20 -25.44 -21.51 4.21
CA PRO A 20 -26.34 -20.85 5.14
C PRO A 20 -25.93 -19.42 5.46
N LEU A 21 -26.91 -18.51 5.51
CA LEU A 21 -26.66 -17.08 5.77
C LEU A 21 -25.84 -16.83 7.06
N PRO A 22 -26.09 -17.50 8.21
CA PRO A 22 -25.27 -17.29 9.40
C PRO A 22 -23.80 -17.65 9.19
N GLU A 23 -23.51 -18.67 8.39
CA GLU A 23 -22.14 -19.07 8.05
C GLU A 23 -21.49 -18.03 7.15
N LEU A 24 -22.20 -17.55 6.12
CA LEU A 24 -21.71 -16.46 5.27
C LEU A 24 -21.41 -15.19 6.07
N GLN A 25 -22.29 -14.83 7.01
CA GLN A 25 -22.12 -13.66 7.88
C GLN A 25 -20.94 -13.78 8.85
N ALA A 26 -20.48 -15.00 9.15
CA ALA A 26 -19.30 -15.24 9.97
C ALA A 26 -17.98 -15.12 9.18
N LEU A 27 -18.03 -15.00 7.86
CA LEU A 27 -16.86 -14.85 7.00
C LEU A 27 -16.58 -13.38 6.67
N LYS A 28 -15.32 -13.11 6.33
CA LYS A 28 -14.85 -11.86 5.75
C LYS A 28 -14.05 -12.18 4.50
N THR A 29 -14.34 -11.46 3.43
CA THR A 29 -13.57 -11.55 2.17
C THR A 29 -12.70 -10.31 2.08
N LEU A 30 -11.39 -10.47 1.97
CA LEU A 30 -10.42 -9.40 1.76
C LEU A 30 -9.86 -9.51 0.35
N LYS A 31 -9.78 -8.39 -0.36
CA LYS A 31 -9.10 -8.30 -1.64
C LYS A 31 -7.69 -7.75 -1.41
N VAL A 32 -6.68 -8.59 -1.56
CA VAL A 32 -5.29 -8.25 -1.30
C VAL A 32 -4.50 -8.21 -2.60
N THR A 33 -3.81 -7.10 -2.83
CA THR A 33 -2.87 -6.91 -3.93
C THR A 33 -1.50 -7.42 -3.51
N TYR A 34 -0.95 -8.42 -4.19
CA TYR A 34 0.38 -8.94 -3.91
C TYR A 34 1.42 -8.35 -4.85
N HIS A 35 2.50 -7.79 -4.29
CA HIS A 35 3.63 -7.25 -5.04
C HIS A 35 4.76 -8.28 -5.03
N HIS A 36 5.11 -8.78 -6.21
CA HIS A 36 6.19 -9.75 -6.33
C HIS A 36 7.55 -9.10 -6.08
N ALA A 37 8.43 -9.78 -5.32
CA ALA A 37 9.75 -9.23 -4.99
C ALA A 37 10.72 -9.19 -6.19
N THR A 38 10.62 -10.17 -7.09
CA THR A 38 11.58 -10.37 -8.19
C THR A 38 11.03 -9.98 -9.56
N LYS A 39 9.70 -9.97 -9.70
CA LYS A 39 8.99 -9.63 -10.93
C LYS A 39 8.35 -8.27 -10.76
N ASP A 40 8.40 -7.44 -11.80
CA ASP A 40 7.63 -6.19 -11.85
C ASP A 40 6.16 -6.53 -12.18
N GLU A 41 5.55 -7.32 -11.30
CA GLU A 41 4.22 -7.91 -11.46
C GLU A 41 3.43 -7.68 -10.18
N VAL A 42 2.14 -7.40 -10.37
CA VAL A 42 1.17 -7.21 -9.30
C VAL A 42 0.00 -8.15 -9.57
N SER A 43 -0.33 -8.99 -8.59
CA SER A 43 -1.44 -9.92 -8.63
C SER A 43 -2.48 -9.57 -7.57
N VAL A 44 -3.73 -10.02 -7.76
CA VAL A 44 -4.83 -9.68 -6.85
C VAL A 44 -5.50 -10.96 -6.39
N HIS A 45 -5.56 -11.15 -5.08
CA HIS A 45 -6.11 -12.36 -4.46
C HIS A 45 -7.32 -12.03 -3.59
N SER A 46 -8.39 -12.78 -3.79
CA SER A 46 -9.57 -12.77 -2.92
C SER A 46 -9.38 -13.83 -1.82
N ILE A 47 -9.32 -13.39 -0.58
CA ILE A 47 -9.06 -14.21 0.61
C ILE A 47 -10.31 -14.20 1.47
N ARG A 48 -11.00 -15.34 1.59
CA ARG A 48 -12.21 -15.47 2.40
C ARG A 48 -11.93 -16.34 3.62
N LEU A 49 -12.02 -15.75 4.80
CA LEU A 49 -11.72 -16.39 6.08
C LEU A 49 -12.78 -16.04 7.14
N PRO A 50 -12.91 -16.83 8.21
CA PRO A 50 -13.70 -16.44 9.38
C PRO A 50 -13.30 -15.07 9.93
N LYS A 51 -14.26 -14.26 10.38
CA LYS A 51 -14.01 -12.90 10.90
C LYS A 51 -13.00 -12.85 12.05
N ASN A 52 -13.00 -13.89 12.89
CA ASN A 52 -12.07 -14.04 14.02
C ASN A 52 -10.67 -14.53 13.61
N SER A 53 -10.39 -14.77 12.32
CA SER A 53 -9.05 -15.04 11.82
C SER A 53 -8.12 -13.84 12.00
N THR A 54 -6.83 -14.11 11.86
CA THR A 54 -5.75 -13.15 12.02
C THR A 54 -5.15 -12.74 10.69
N VAL A 55 -4.39 -11.64 10.69
CA VAL A 55 -3.58 -11.23 9.53
C VAL A 55 -2.57 -12.33 9.14
N GLY A 56 -2.02 -13.05 10.12
CA GLY A 56 -1.16 -14.20 9.86
C GLY A 56 -1.84 -15.29 9.03
N ASP A 57 -3.13 -15.54 9.28
CA ASP A 57 -3.91 -16.51 8.49
C ASP A 57 -4.09 -16.04 7.04
N VAL A 58 -4.34 -14.74 6.84
CA VAL A 58 -4.41 -14.12 5.50
C VAL A 58 -3.08 -14.28 4.76
N LEU A 59 -1.97 -13.99 5.43
CA LEU A 59 -0.64 -14.10 4.83
C LEU A 59 -0.30 -15.56 4.48
N ASN A 60 -0.67 -16.51 5.33
CA ASN A 60 -0.50 -17.94 5.04
C ASN A 60 -1.31 -18.37 3.82
N ASP A 61 -2.57 -17.93 3.71
CA ASP A 61 -3.40 -18.21 2.53
C ASP A 61 -2.78 -17.63 1.26
N ILE A 62 -2.27 -16.39 1.31
CA ILE A 62 -1.55 -15.76 0.19
C ILE A 62 -0.32 -16.57 -0.20
N LYS A 63 0.50 -17.04 0.75
CA LYS A 63 1.69 -17.86 0.47
C LYS A 63 1.35 -19.13 -0.33
N THR A 64 0.15 -19.69 -0.19
CA THR A 64 -0.27 -20.85 -0.99
C THR A 64 -0.65 -20.52 -2.44
N LYS A 65 -0.91 -19.24 -2.73
CA LYS A 65 -1.42 -18.74 -4.03
C LYS A 65 -0.37 -18.01 -4.86
N VAL A 66 0.81 -17.74 -4.31
CA VAL A 66 1.87 -16.95 -4.95
C VAL A 66 3.20 -17.68 -4.99
N GLU A 67 4.04 -17.32 -5.95
CA GLU A 67 5.44 -17.73 -5.98
C GLU A 67 6.27 -16.75 -5.15
N LEU A 68 6.90 -17.25 -4.09
CA LEU A 68 7.81 -16.49 -3.21
C LEU A 68 9.22 -16.48 -3.78
N SER A 69 10.01 -15.47 -3.45
CA SER A 69 11.43 -15.43 -3.84
C SER A 69 12.27 -16.53 -3.19
N HIS A 70 11.90 -16.97 -1.98
CA HIS A 70 12.47 -18.12 -1.30
C HIS A 70 11.46 -18.78 -0.34
N PRO A 71 11.63 -20.07 0.03
CA PRO A 71 10.63 -20.81 0.81
C PRO A 71 10.28 -20.22 2.18
N ASN A 72 11.26 -19.55 2.81
CA ASN A 72 11.11 -18.94 4.13
C ASN A 72 10.81 -17.44 4.06
N ALA A 73 10.31 -16.94 2.92
CA ALA A 73 9.97 -15.53 2.79
C ALA A 73 8.88 -15.15 3.81
N GLU A 74 9.14 -14.08 4.54
CA GLU A 74 8.18 -13.47 5.44
C GLU A 74 7.36 -12.46 4.65
N LEU A 75 6.05 -12.47 4.84
CA LEU A 75 5.17 -11.49 4.22
C LEU A 75 4.72 -10.49 5.27
N ARG A 76 4.43 -9.26 4.83
CA ARG A 76 3.70 -8.27 5.60
C ARG A 76 2.43 -7.86 4.86
N LEU A 77 1.41 -7.48 5.63
CA LEU A 77 0.20 -6.86 5.10
C LEU A 77 0.23 -5.37 5.43
N LEU A 78 -0.02 -4.57 4.40
CA LEU A 78 0.00 -3.12 4.41
C LEU A 78 -1.37 -2.58 4.04
N GLU A 79 -1.70 -1.45 4.63
CA GLU A 79 -2.79 -0.59 4.21
C GLU A 79 -2.20 0.59 3.44
N VAL A 80 -2.62 0.77 2.19
CA VAL A 80 -2.14 1.85 1.32
C VAL A 80 -3.32 2.72 0.92
N PHE A 81 -3.17 4.03 1.13
CA PHE A 81 -4.18 5.02 0.78
C PHE A 81 -3.51 6.31 0.29
N TYR A 82 -4.03 6.89 -0.79
CA TYR A 82 -3.44 8.05 -1.47
C TYR A 82 -1.91 7.99 -1.63
N HIS A 83 -1.40 6.86 -2.13
CA HIS A 83 0.04 6.65 -2.40
C HIS A 83 0.94 6.74 -1.15
N LYS A 84 0.36 6.54 0.03
CA LYS A 84 1.07 6.41 1.29
C LYS A 84 0.72 5.09 1.94
N ILE A 85 1.69 4.49 2.61
CA ILE A 85 1.41 3.41 3.55
C ILE A 85 0.76 4.10 4.76
N TYR A 86 -0.30 3.49 5.32
CA TYR A 86 -1.10 4.00 6.45
C TYR A 86 -1.14 3.05 7.63
N LYS A 87 -0.81 1.78 7.40
CA LYS A 87 -0.64 0.79 8.46
C LYS A 87 0.20 -0.37 7.97
N VAL A 88 1.06 -0.87 8.86
CA VAL A 88 1.62 -2.22 8.78
C VAL A 88 0.86 -3.04 9.81
N PHE A 89 0.13 -4.06 9.37
CA PHE A 89 -0.64 -4.89 10.29
C PHE A 89 0.27 -5.90 11.00
N ALA A 90 0.12 -6.03 12.31
CA ALA A 90 0.77 -7.10 13.06
C ALA A 90 0.09 -8.45 12.74
N PRO A 91 0.84 -9.57 12.66
CA PRO A 91 0.28 -10.87 12.28
C PRO A 91 -0.85 -11.37 13.18
N ASN A 92 -0.90 -10.92 14.45
CA ASN A 92 -1.91 -11.32 15.43
C ASN A 92 -3.20 -10.47 15.39
N GLU A 93 -3.23 -9.38 14.61
CA GLU A 93 -4.41 -8.54 14.49
C GLU A 93 -5.58 -9.29 13.85
N LYS A 94 -6.80 -9.03 14.33
CA LYS A 94 -8.03 -9.66 13.82
C LYS A 94 -8.48 -9.00 12.52
N ILE A 95 -8.89 -9.82 11.55
CA ILE A 95 -9.29 -9.32 10.24
C ILE A 95 -10.66 -8.63 10.27
N GLU A 96 -11.51 -8.95 11.24
CA GLU A 96 -12.84 -8.34 11.41
C GLU A 96 -12.81 -6.81 11.35
N ASN A 97 -11.77 -6.18 11.91
CA ASN A 97 -11.65 -4.73 12.03
C ASN A 97 -10.99 -4.04 10.83
N ILE A 98 -10.49 -4.79 9.84
CA ILE A 98 -9.84 -4.21 8.65
C ILE A 98 -10.88 -3.55 7.75
N ASN A 99 -10.74 -2.26 7.44
CA ASN A 99 -11.62 -1.61 6.46
C ASN A 99 -11.04 -1.80 5.05
N ASP A 100 -11.67 -2.64 4.24
CA ASP A 100 -11.26 -2.97 2.87
C ASP A 100 -12.10 -2.25 1.80
N GLN A 101 -12.96 -1.31 2.19
CA GLN A 101 -13.85 -0.60 1.26
C GLN A 101 -13.17 0.57 0.54
N TYR A 102 -12.20 1.22 1.19
CA TYR A 102 -11.56 2.45 0.68
C TYR A 102 -10.05 2.32 0.50
N TRP A 103 -9.44 1.36 1.18
CA TRP A 103 -8.00 1.22 1.28
C TRP A 103 -7.53 0.04 0.44
N THR A 104 -6.35 0.19 -0.17
CA THR A 104 -5.72 -0.93 -0.88
C THR A 104 -4.96 -1.76 0.15
N LEU A 105 -5.39 -3.00 0.34
CA LEU A 105 -4.60 -3.98 1.09
C LEU A 105 -3.50 -4.50 0.19
N ARG A 106 -2.25 -4.29 0.58
CA ARG A 106 -1.06 -4.73 -0.15
C ARG A 106 -0.30 -5.76 0.68
N ALA A 107 0.02 -6.90 0.08
CA ALA A 107 0.94 -7.86 0.65
C ALA A 107 2.26 -7.84 -0.13
N GLU A 108 3.37 -7.97 0.58
CA GLU A 108 4.71 -8.04 -0.02
C GLU A 108 5.66 -8.83 0.88
N GLU A 109 6.74 -9.34 0.27
CA GLU A 109 7.83 -9.97 1.00
C GLU A 109 8.62 -8.91 1.78
N VAL A 110 8.93 -9.21 3.05
CA VAL A 110 9.83 -8.41 3.87
C VAL A 110 11.27 -8.71 3.43
N PRO A 111 11.99 -7.74 2.84
CA PRO A 111 13.37 -7.92 2.42
C PRO A 111 14.28 -8.29 3.60
N ASP A 112 15.28 -9.13 3.34
CA ASP A 112 16.23 -9.56 4.38
C ASP A 112 17.05 -8.39 4.98
N GLU A 113 17.23 -7.30 4.23
CA GLU A 113 17.85 -6.06 4.73
C GLU A 113 17.06 -5.44 5.89
N GLU A 114 15.74 -5.63 5.93
CA GLU A 114 14.87 -5.09 6.99
C GLU A 114 14.87 -5.97 8.25
N LYS A 115 15.27 -7.24 8.16
CA LYS A 115 15.26 -8.19 9.29
C LYS A 115 16.46 -8.00 10.23
N ASN A 116 17.56 -7.46 9.71
CA ASN A 116 18.83 -7.33 10.41
C ASN A 116 19.21 -5.85 10.58
N LEU A 117 18.31 -5.08 11.20
CA LEU A 117 18.57 -3.68 11.53
C LEU A 117 19.55 -3.59 12.68
N GLY A 118 20.66 -2.88 12.46
CA GLY A 118 21.56 -2.45 13.51
C GLY A 118 20.86 -1.47 14.45
N PRO A 119 21.45 -1.19 15.62
CA PRO A 119 20.82 -0.34 16.62
C PRO A 119 20.45 1.03 16.05
N PHE A 120 21.31 1.62 15.21
CA PHE A 120 21.15 2.96 14.62
C PHE A 120 20.46 3.01 13.25
N ASP A 121 20.17 1.84 12.68
CA ASP A 121 19.48 1.75 11.40
C ASP A 121 18.01 2.08 11.56
N ARG A 122 17.40 2.54 10.45
CA ARG A 122 16.01 3.00 10.45
C ARG A 122 15.31 2.51 9.21
N LEU A 123 14.11 1.98 9.41
CA LEU A 123 13.18 1.71 8.33
C LEU A 123 12.33 2.95 8.10
N ILE A 124 12.48 3.59 6.93
CA ILE A 124 11.75 4.80 6.58
C ILE A 124 10.78 4.55 5.42
N HIS A 125 9.73 5.34 5.36
CA HIS A 125 8.85 5.42 4.20
C HIS A 125 9.48 6.27 3.10
N VAL A 126 9.28 5.86 1.86
CA VAL A 126 9.71 6.59 0.66
C VAL A 126 8.52 6.74 -0.30
N TYR A 127 8.17 7.97 -0.65
CA TYR A 127 7.02 8.29 -1.50
C TYR A 127 7.41 9.20 -2.66
N HIS A 128 6.77 9.00 -3.82
CA HIS A 128 6.91 9.89 -4.97
C HIS A 128 5.97 11.07 -4.83
N PHE A 129 6.41 12.26 -5.19
CA PHE A 129 5.54 13.44 -5.14
C PHE A 129 5.82 14.46 -6.24
N THR A 130 4.81 15.25 -6.58
CA THR A 130 4.94 16.50 -7.32
C THR A 130 4.62 17.67 -6.40
N LYS A 131 5.16 18.85 -6.70
CA LYS A 131 4.67 20.09 -6.10
C LYS A 131 3.30 20.42 -6.64
N ASP A 132 2.37 20.75 -5.75
CA ASP A 132 1.10 21.34 -6.16
C ASP A 132 1.35 22.74 -6.76
N THR A 133 0.90 22.93 -7.99
CA THR A 133 1.04 24.19 -8.72
C THR A 133 0.11 25.28 -8.20
N GLN A 134 -0.96 24.91 -7.46
CA GLN A 134 -1.91 25.85 -6.86
C GLN A 134 -1.51 26.24 -5.44
N ASN A 135 -0.98 25.31 -4.65
CA ASN A 135 -0.47 25.55 -3.31
C ASN A 135 0.97 25.05 -3.16
N GLN A 136 1.95 25.93 -3.34
CA GLN A 136 3.39 25.62 -3.25
C GLN A 136 3.85 25.02 -1.91
N THR A 137 2.98 25.00 -0.90
CA THR A 137 3.25 24.45 0.44
C THR A 137 2.77 23.02 0.64
N GLN A 138 2.01 22.44 -0.31
CA GLN A 138 1.52 21.08 -0.23
C GLN A 138 2.09 20.21 -1.36
N VAL A 139 2.41 18.96 -1.02
CA VAL A 139 2.91 17.95 -1.95
C VAL A 139 1.79 16.99 -2.33
N GLN A 140 1.73 16.61 -3.61
CA GLN A 140 0.82 15.59 -4.11
C GLN A 140 1.59 14.29 -4.31
N ASN A 141 1.25 13.26 -3.53
CA ASN A 141 1.91 11.95 -3.66
C ASN A 141 1.28 11.14 -4.80
N PHE A 142 2.09 10.35 -5.48
CA PHE A 142 1.68 9.45 -6.55
C PHE A 142 2.55 8.18 -6.55
N GLY A 143 2.30 7.28 -7.49
CA GLY A 143 3.12 6.07 -7.67
C GLY A 143 2.98 5.06 -6.53
N GLU A 144 3.97 4.19 -6.41
CA GLU A 144 3.97 3.09 -5.43
C GLU A 144 4.84 3.44 -4.22
N PRO A 145 4.28 3.52 -3.00
CA PRO A 145 5.08 3.72 -1.81
C PRO A 145 5.91 2.47 -1.50
N PHE A 146 7.06 2.66 -0.85
CA PHE A 146 7.89 1.56 -0.40
C PHE A 146 8.70 1.95 0.85
N PHE A 147 9.32 0.94 1.45
CA PHE A 147 10.24 1.11 2.57
C PHE A 147 11.70 1.08 2.13
N MET A 148 12.53 1.82 2.87
CA MET A 148 13.98 1.78 2.71
C MET A 148 14.65 1.76 4.07
N VAL A 149 15.63 0.86 4.23
CA VAL A 149 16.54 0.89 5.37
C VAL A 149 17.59 1.96 5.11
N ILE A 150 17.77 2.89 6.03
CA ILE A 150 18.88 3.85 6.04
C ILE A 150 19.81 3.53 7.21
N ARG A 151 21.12 3.60 6.95
CA ARG A 151 22.16 3.44 7.99
C ARG A 151 22.52 4.78 8.63
N GLU A 152 23.17 4.75 9.79
CA GLU A 152 23.43 5.94 10.61
C GLU A 152 24.24 7.03 9.89
N ASP A 153 25.26 6.62 9.15
CA ASP A 153 26.23 7.47 8.46
C ASP A 153 25.97 7.59 6.95
N GLU A 154 24.85 7.04 6.48
CA GLU A 154 24.54 6.98 5.05
C GLU A 154 24.18 8.36 4.50
N THR A 155 24.92 8.79 3.47
CA THR A 155 24.66 10.03 2.75
C THR A 155 23.51 9.87 1.76
N LEU A 156 22.90 10.99 1.36
CA LEU A 156 21.90 11.01 0.31
C LEU A 156 22.45 10.41 -1.00
N SER A 157 23.70 10.69 -1.37
CA SER A 157 24.31 10.13 -2.59
C SER A 157 24.31 8.59 -2.60
N SER A 158 24.65 7.96 -1.48
CA SER A 158 24.63 6.49 -1.35
C SER A 158 23.20 5.94 -1.41
N ILE A 159 22.26 6.62 -0.74
CA ILE A 159 20.83 6.24 -0.76
C ILE A 159 20.25 6.38 -2.17
N LYS A 160 20.62 7.43 -2.91
CA LYS A 160 20.20 7.65 -4.31
C LYS A 160 20.55 6.46 -5.20
N GLU A 161 21.78 5.95 -5.13
CA GLU A 161 22.19 4.77 -5.90
C GLU A 161 21.34 3.53 -5.59
N ARG A 162 21.00 3.32 -4.31
CA ARG A 162 20.14 2.21 -3.87
C ARG A 162 18.70 2.38 -4.36
N ILE A 163 18.14 3.59 -4.26
CA ILE A 163 16.80 3.92 -4.78
C ILE A 163 16.76 3.69 -6.28
N GLN A 164 17.75 4.20 -7.02
CA GLN A 164 17.81 4.06 -8.47
C GLN A 164 17.84 2.60 -8.90
N ARG A 165 18.69 1.79 -8.25
CA ARG A 165 18.78 0.35 -8.50
C ARG A 165 17.48 -0.37 -8.18
N LYS A 166 16.81 -0.01 -7.08
CA LYS A 166 15.52 -0.58 -6.66
C LYS A 166 14.41 -0.26 -7.67
N LEU A 167 14.34 0.98 -8.13
CA LEU A 167 13.30 1.47 -9.04
C LEU A 167 13.61 1.23 -10.53
N LYS A 168 14.84 0.82 -10.86
CA LYS A 168 15.32 0.57 -12.23
C LYS A 168 15.11 1.78 -13.15
N VAL A 169 15.35 2.99 -12.64
CA VAL A 169 15.19 4.25 -13.37
C VAL A 169 16.48 4.58 -14.13
N PRO A 170 16.41 4.94 -15.43
CA PRO A 170 17.59 5.37 -16.20
C PRO A 170 18.29 6.59 -15.58
N ASP A 171 19.62 6.65 -15.70
CA ASP A 171 20.43 7.75 -15.16
C ASP A 171 19.94 9.13 -15.61
N GLU A 172 19.56 9.26 -16.88
CA GLU A 172 19.10 10.52 -17.45
C GLU A 172 17.85 11.05 -16.72
N ASP A 173 16.89 10.19 -16.42
CA ASP A 173 15.67 10.58 -15.73
C ASP A 173 15.90 10.77 -14.24
N PHE A 174 16.66 9.88 -13.62
CA PHE A 174 16.93 9.92 -12.20
C PHE A 174 17.75 11.16 -11.78
N SER A 175 18.65 11.62 -12.65
CA SER A 175 19.43 12.85 -12.42
C SER A 175 18.58 14.12 -12.29
N LYS A 176 17.34 14.10 -12.81
CA LYS A 176 16.39 15.21 -12.74
C LYS A 176 15.59 15.22 -11.43
N TRP A 177 15.64 14.15 -10.64
CA TRP A 177 14.84 13.99 -9.42
C TRP A 177 15.43 14.82 -8.27
N LYS A 178 14.55 15.34 -7.42
CA LYS A 178 14.96 16.00 -6.17
C LYS A 178 14.49 15.18 -4.97
N PHE A 179 15.25 15.26 -3.89
CA PHE A 179 15.04 14.44 -2.71
C PHE A 179 14.83 15.35 -1.52
N ALA A 180 13.76 15.10 -0.78
CA ALA A 180 13.39 15.95 0.34
C ALA A 180 12.95 15.11 1.53
N TYR A 181 13.29 15.57 2.72
CA TYR A 181 12.59 15.17 3.92
C TYR A 181 11.24 15.87 3.94
N ILE A 182 10.15 15.11 3.91
CA ILE A 182 8.81 15.68 4.04
C ILE A 182 8.38 15.59 5.49
N SER A 183 7.88 16.69 6.04
CA SER A 183 7.19 16.71 7.34
C SER A 183 5.93 17.54 7.24
N LEU A 184 4.78 16.97 7.63
CA LEU A 184 3.48 17.66 7.60
C LEU A 184 3.17 18.29 6.22
N GLY A 185 3.55 17.59 5.16
CA GLY A 185 3.36 18.02 3.76
C GLY A 185 4.35 19.05 3.24
N ARG A 186 5.32 19.50 4.06
CA ARG A 186 6.32 20.49 3.67
C ARG A 186 7.65 19.82 3.31
N PRO A 187 8.22 20.11 2.12
CA PRO A 187 9.52 19.59 1.72
C PRO A 187 10.69 20.40 2.29
N ASP A 188 11.68 19.69 2.84
CA ASP A 188 13.00 20.18 3.21
C ASP A 188 14.05 19.38 2.40
N TYR A 189 14.71 20.04 1.44
CA TYR A 189 15.55 19.34 0.45
C TYR A 189 16.90 18.94 1.04
N PHE A 190 17.38 17.78 0.59
CA PHE A 190 18.71 17.28 0.92
C PHE A 190 19.73 17.67 -0.14
N GLU A 191 20.97 17.89 0.32
CA GLU A 191 22.18 17.87 -0.50
C GLU A 191 22.80 16.47 -0.52
N ASP A 192 23.60 16.17 -1.55
CA ASP A 192 24.19 14.83 -1.73
C ASP A 192 25.07 14.36 -0.56
N SER A 193 25.70 15.31 0.14
CA SER A 193 26.55 15.07 1.30
C SER A 193 25.78 14.88 2.60
N ASP A 194 24.46 15.17 2.63
CA ASP A 194 23.70 15.14 3.87
C ASP A 194 23.51 13.71 4.38
N THR A 195 23.74 13.53 5.68
CA THR A 195 23.43 12.27 6.37
C THR A 195 21.92 12.19 6.62
N VAL A 196 21.24 11.29 5.90
CA VAL A 196 19.77 11.22 5.89
C VAL A 196 19.21 10.84 7.26
N ALA A 197 19.88 9.95 7.99
CA ALA A 197 19.45 9.49 9.31
C ALA A 197 19.31 10.64 10.34
N LEU A 198 19.99 11.78 10.16
CA LEU A 198 19.90 12.92 11.06
C LEU A 198 18.53 13.62 11.03
N LYS A 199 17.80 13.56 9.91
CA LYS A 199 16.50 14.24 9.77
C LYS A 199 15.33 13.41 10.30
N PHE A 200 15.44 12.09 10.26
CA PHE A 200 14.45 11.22 10.89
C PHE A 200 14.74 11.17 12.40
N GLN A 201 13.77 10.84 13.24
CA GLN A 201 14.01 10.51 14.66
C GLN A 201 13.41 9.12 14.95
N ARG A 202 13.93 8.41 15.95
CA ARG A 202 13.51 7.03 16.24
C ARG A 202 12.09 6.90 16.80
N ASN A 203 11.58 7.91 17.52
CA ASN A 203 10.40 7.77 18.39
C ASN A 203 9.28 8.78 18.05
N MET A 204 8.90 8.90 16.79
CA MET A 204 7.75 9.73 16.43
C MET A 204 6.50 8.87 16.22
N TYR A 205 5.54 9.08 17.12
CA TYR A 205 4.15 8.62 17.00
C TYR A 205 3.48 9.36 15.84
N GLY A 206 3.81 8.97 14.62
CA GLY A 206 3.35 9.65 13.40
C GLY A 206 4.13 9.25 12.16
N ALA A 207 4.44 7.96 11.98
CA ALA A 207 5.24 7.45 10.86
C ALA A 207 4.68 7.80 9.45
N TRP A 208 3.42 8.27 9.38
CA TRP A 208 2.73 8.75 8.17
C TRP A 208 3.05 10.20 7.80
N GLU A 209 3.51 10.99 8.78
CA GLU A 209 3.73 12.44 8.62
C GLU A 209 5.13 12.77 8.10
N GLN A 210 6.05 11.81 8.17
CA GLN A 210 7.44 11.98 7.80
C GLN A 210 7.95 10.86 6.90
N TYR A 211 8.60 11.23 5.80
CA TYR A 211 9.09 10.29 4.80
C TYR A 211 10.16 10.95 3.92
N LEU A 212 10.92 10.12 3.20
CA LEU A 212 11.79 10.57 2.12
C LEU A 212 10.93 10.75 0.87
N GLY A 213 10.78 12.00 0.42
CA GLY A 213 10.05 12.35 -0.79
C GLY A 213 10.96 12.35 -2.02
N LEU A 214 10.47 11.76 -3.11
CA LEU A 214 11.10 11.74 -4.42
C LEU A 214 10.31 12.68 -5.35
N GLU A 215 10.83 13.89 -5.57
CA GLU A 215 10.20 14.87 -6.45
C GLU A 215 10.54 14.58 -7.90
N HIS A 216 9.53 14.23 -8.69
CA HIS A 216 9.63 14.10 -10.13
C HIS A 216 8.23 14.13 -10.79
N PRO A 217 8.13 14.34 -12.12
CA PRO A 217 6.86 14.26 -12.82
C PRO A 217 6.26 12.85 -12.73
N ASP A 218 4.92 12.78 -12.61
CA ASP A 218 4.18 11.53 -12.79
C ASP A 218 4.11 11.19 -14.28
N THR A 219 5.04 10.35 -14.73
CA THR A 219 5.13 9.85 -16.10
C THR A 219 4.41 8.52 -16.29
N ALA A 220 3.82 7.95 -15.23
CA ALA A 220 3.00 6.76 -15.37
C ALA A 220 1.85 7.11 -16.32
N PRO A 221 1.51 6.23 -17.28
CA PRO A 221 0.26 6.39 -18.00
C PRO A 221 -0.80 6.53 -16.93
N ARG A 222 -1.61 7.61 -16.98
CA ARG A 222 -2.79 7.75 -16.12
C ARG A 222 -3.70 6.57 -16.42
N LYS A 223 -3.41 5.40 -15.85
CA LYS A 223 -4.31 4.26 -15.82
C LYS A 223 -5.55 4.84 -15.20
N ALA A 224 -6.70 4.55 -15.77
CA ALA A 224 -8.01 4.87 -15.21
C ALA A 224 -8.26 4.11 -13.89
N HIS A 225 -7.27 4.05 -12.99
CA HIS A 225 -7.35 3.52 -11.63
C HIS A 225 -8.09 4.46 -10.69
N THR A 226 -8.43 5.68 -11.13
CA THR A 226 -9.48 6.50 -10.53
C THR A 226 -10.88 5.86 -10.58
N ILE A 227 -11.09 4.78 -11.35
CA ILE A 227 -12.37 4.06 -11.35
C ILE A 227 -12.49 3.09 -10.16
N ASN A 228 -11.39 2.68 -9.52
CA ASN A 228 -11.47 1.75 -8.37
C ASN A 228 -11.60 2.43 -7.00
N GLN A 229 -11.32 3.73 -6.89
CA GLN A 229 -11.48 4.47 -5.62
C GLN A 229 -12.93 4.92 -5.35
N ASN A 230 -13.83 4.82 -6.35
CA ASN A 230 -15.23 5.22 -6.27
C ASN A 230 -16.22 4.12 -6.72
N ARG A 231 -15.84 2.84 -6.63
CA ARG A 231 -16.77 1.76 -6.97
C ARG A 231 -17.66 1.43 -5.77
N HIS A 232 -18.88 1.97 -5.80
CA HIS A 232 -20.03 1.08 -5.60
C HIS A 232 -19.92 -0.04 -6.64
N SER A 233 -19.20 -1.09 -6.29
CA SER A 233 -19.11 -2.30 -7.11
C SER A 233 -20.45 -3.02 -7.00
N PHE A 234 -21.42 -2.57 -7.78
CA PHE A 234 -22.39 -3.50 -8.31
C PHE A 234 -21.61 -4.41 -9.24
N GLU A 235 -21.34 -5.63 -8.77
CA GLU A 235 -20.93 -6.72 -9.63
C GLU A 235 -21.90 -6.80 -10.81
N ARG A 236 -21.36 -7.12 -11.98
CA ARG A 236 -22.02 -6.95 -13.29
C ARG A 236 -23.48 -7.43 -13.26
N PRO A 237 -24.41 -6.74 -13.94
CA PRO A 237 -25.80 -7.17 -14.00
C PRO A 237 -25.90 -8.62 -14.52
N VAL A 238 -26.52 -9.48 -13.72
CA VAL A 238 -26.83 -10.87 -14.10
C VAL A 238 -27.91 -10.82 -15.18
N LYS A 239 -27.57 -11.26 -16.39
CA LYS A 239 -28.55 -11.44 -17.47
C LYS A 239 -29.28 -12.74 -17.24
N ILE A 240 -30.58 -12.65 -16.95
CA ILE A 240 -31.49 -13.80 -17.03
C ILE A 240 -31.89 -13.94 -18.50
N TYR A 241 -31.57 -15.08 -19.11
CA TYR A 241 -32.09 -15.46 -20.41
C TYR A 241 -33.43 -16.16 -20.18
N ASN A 242 -34.50 -15.64 -20.80
CA ASN A 242 -35.80 -16.31 -20.88
C ASN A 242 -35.76 -17.45 -21.90
#